data_AF-A0A1M6A2U0-F1
#
_entry.id   AF-A0A1M6A2U0-F1
#
_cell.length_a   1.000
_cell.length_b   1.000
_cell.length_c   1.000
_cell.angle_alpha   90.00
_cell.angle_beta   90.00
_cell.angle_gamma   90.00
#
_symmetry.space_group_name_H-M   'P 1'
#
loop_
_entity.id
_entity.type
_entity.pdbx_description
1 polymer ?
#
loop_
_entity_poly.entity_id
_entity_poly.type
_entity_poly.pdbx_seq_one_letter_code
_entity_poly.pdbx_strand_id
1 'polypeptide(L)'
;MQNPSDLYTFAPGTDPGDARPGVLLVALGSFIDAGQVQLLLGKHLVETGDAELVASFDIDRLFDYRGRRPTMTFDANHWSSYDAPTMLLRRLNDRDGHTYHLLTGSEPDFQWERVVKAIIELVVALKVTLVVNVNGIPMGVPHTRPVGLTAHATDSSLIGETRSPFGRVQVPASLEALLELRLGEAGHRSAGFAVHVPHYLAASEYADGALAALNAIVDLTGLNLPNDDLVTAAETNRRAIAAELEGNEEVRDVVAALEQQYDAFVQGQQRPNLWAAEDSQIPTGEQLGEEFENFLRTISDDDAD
;
A
#
# COMPACT_ATOMS: atom_id res chain seq x y z
N MET A 1 -10.43 3.23 -31.02
CA MET A 1 -9.83 2.96 -29.70
C MET A 1 -9.85 1.44 -29.53
N GLN A 2 -8.74 0.81 -29.13
CA GLN A 2 -8.69 -0.65 -28.96
C GLN A 2 -9.58 -1.07 -27.79
N ASN A 3 -10.23 -2.24 -27.89
CA ASN A 3 -11.17 -2.72 -26.88
C ASN A 3 -10.40 -3.20 -25.62
N PRO A 4 -10.73 -2.74 -24.40
CA PRO A 4 -10.08 -3.21 -23.18
C PRO A 4 -10.20 -4.73 -22.98
N SER A 5 -11.33 -5.33 -23.35
CA SER A 5 -11.56 -6.78 -23.17
C SER A 5 -10.61 -7.66 -23.98
N ASP A 6 -9.96 -7.15 -25.03
CA ASP A 6 -8.94 -7.91 -25.78
C ASP A 6 -7.60 -8.05 -25.01
N LEU A 7 -7.48 -7.44 -23.82
CA LEU A 7 -6.29 -7.57 -22.96
C LEU A 7 -6.33 -8.76 -22.02
N TYR A 8 -7.46 -9.44 -21.87
CA TYR A 8 -7.56 -10.60 -20.99
C TYR A 8 -8.38 -11.72 -21.63
N THR A 9 -8.23 -12.92 -21.09
CA THR A 9 -9.03 -14.08 -21.47
C THR A 9 -9.46 -14.78 -20.21
N PHE A 10 -10.75 -15.14 -20.12
CA PHE A 10 -11.26 -15.96 -19.03
C PHE A 10 -10.70 -17.38 -19.13
N ALA A 11 -10.41 -17.98 -17.98
CA ALA A 11 -9.99 -19.37 -17.92
C ALA A 11 -11.12 -20.29 -18.42
N PRO A 12 -10.79 -21.42 -19.05
CA PRO A 12 -11.79 -22.40 -19.48
C PRO A 12 -12.71 -22.81 -18.33
N GLY A 13 -14.02 -22.76 -18.55
CA GLY A 13 -15.02 -23.13 -17.53
C GLY A 13 -15.40 -22.00 -16.55
N THR A 14 -14.77 -20.83 -16.65
CA THR A 14 -15.22 -19.63 -15.91
C THR A 14 -16.41 -18.98 -16.63
N ASP A 15 -17.56 -18.95 -15.97
CA ASP A 15 -18.72 -18.15 -16.39
C ASP A 15 -18.86 -16.92 -15.47
N PRO A 16 -18.65 -15.70 -15.97
CA PRO A 16 -18.88 -14.47 -15.20
C PRO A 16 -20.32 -14.31 -14.69
N GLY A 17 -21.31 -14.94 -15.34
CA GLY A 17 -22.71 -14.91 -14.90
C GLY A 17 -22.92 -15.49 -13.49
N ASP A 18 -22.13 -16.52 -13.15
CA ASP A 18 -22.16 -17.23 -11.88
C ASP A 18 -21.35 -16.54 -10.77
N ALA A 19 -20.74 -15.37 -11.07
CA ALA A 19 -19.94 -14.64 -10.11
C ALA A 19 -20.78 -14.24 -8.88
N ARG A 20 -20.18 -14.44 -7.70
CA ARG A 20 -20.70 -14.00 -6.42
C ARG A 20 -20.05 -12.67 -6.04
N PRO A 21 -20.80 -11.73 -5.44
CA PRO A 21 -20.22 -10.50 -4.93
C PRO A 21 -19.09 -10.80 -3.95
N GLY A 22 -18.00 -10.04 -4.05
CA GLY A 22 -16.82 -10.23 -3.22
C GLY A 22 -15.80 -9.12 -3.38
N VAL A 23 -14.72 -9.21 -2.62
CA VAL A 23 -13.61 -8.25 -2.66
C VAL A 23 -12.64 -8.62 -3.78
N LEU A 24 -12.02 -7.63 -4.41
CA LEU A 24 -10.84 -7.81 -5.26
C LEU A 24 -9.62 -7.24 -4.56
N LEU A 25 -8.65 -8.10 -4.23
CA LEU A 25 -7.34 -7.69 -3.77
C LEU A 25 -6.41 -7.51 -4.97
N VAL A 26 -5.66 -6.41 -5.01
CA VAL A 26 -4.69 -6.10 -6.05
C VAL A 26 -3.31 -6.01 -5.40
N ALA A 27 -2.39 -6.84 -5.88
CA ALA A 27 -1.00 -6.90 -5.44
C ALA A 27 -0.12 -7.14 -6.68
N LEU A 28 0.01 -6.09 -7.50
CA LEU A 28 0.77 -6.11 -8.74
C LEU A 28 2.16 -5.58 -8.46
N GLY A 29 3.13 -6.48 -8.22
CA GLY A 29 4.52 -6.16 -7.89
C GLY A 29 5.04 -4.94 -8.67
N SER A 30 4.91 -3.78 -8.02
CA SER A 30 4.97 -2.48 -8.68
C SER A 30 6.40 -1.96 -8.68
N PHE A 31 6.67 -0.93 -9.48
CA PHE A 31 8.00 -0.32 -9.52
C PHE A 31 8.48 0.18 -8.14
N ILE A 32 7.57 0.53 -7.24
CA ILE A 32 7.85 0.90 -5.85
C ILE A 32 7.06 -0.04 -4.92
N ASP A 33 7.61 -1.23 -4.69
CA ASP A 33 7.15 -2.15 -3.65
C ASP A 33 8.27 -2.35 -2.61
N ALA A 34 8.48 -1.32 -1.77
CA ALA A 34 9.49 -1.38 -0.73
C ALA A 34 9.21 -2.57 0.20
N GLY A 35 10.23 -3.34 0.57
CA GLY A 35 10.03 -4.49 1.44
C GLY A 35 9.39 -5.70 0.75
N GLN A 36 9.15 -5.62 -0.57
CA GLN A 36 8.44 -6.64 -1.36
C GLN A 36 7.05 -6.99 -0.78
N VAL A 37 6.36 -6.00 -0.20
CA VAL A 37 5.10 -6.19 0.54
C VAL A 37 4.03 -6.83 -0.35
N GLN A 38 3.84 -6.31 -1.57
CA GLN A 38 2.84 -6.85 -2.50
C GLN A 38 3.20 -8.26 -2.93
N LEU A 39 4.47 -8.47 -3.28
CA LEU A 39 4.95 -9.77 -3.75
C LEU A 39 4.77 -10.84 -2.66
N LEU A 40 5.19 -10.54 -1.43
CA LEU A 40 5.06 -11.46 -0.29
C LEU A 40 3.59 -11.75 0.04
N LEU A 41 2.74 -10.73 0.08
CA LEU A 41 1.30 -10.91 0.33
C LEU A 41 0.63 -11.73 -0.76
N GLY A 42 0.85 -11.39 -2.03
CA GLY A 42 0.27 -12.08 -3.17
C GLY A 42 0.70 -13.53 -3.24
N LYS A 43 1.99 -13.81 -3.02
CA LYS A 43 2.53 -15.17 -2.94
C LYS A 43 1.90 -15.96 -1.80
N HIS A 44 1.87 -15.38 -0.60
CA HIS A 44 1.30 -16.01 0.60
C HIS A 44 -0.17 -16.42 0.39
N LEU A 45 -1.00 -15.53 -0.15
CA LEU A 45 -2.42 -15.83 -0.39
C LEU A 45 -2.63 -16.92 -1.47
N VAL A 46 -1.76 -16.98 -2.48
CA VAL A 46 -1.81 -18.04 -3.50
C VAL A 46 -1.33 -19.39 -2.96
N GLU A 47 -0.29 -19.41 -2.13
CA GLU A 47 0.28 -20.64 -1.57
C GLU A 47 -0.57 -21.26 -0.46
N THR A 48 -1.28 -20.43 0.32
CA THR A 48 -2.12 -20.88 1.44
C THR A 48 -3.59 -21.14 1.06
N GLY A 49 -4.03 -20.66 -0.11
CA GLY A 49 -5.40 -20.83 -0.61
C GLY A 49 -5.49 -21.78 -1.79
N ASP A 50 -6.70 -22.27 -2.06
CA ASP A 50 -7.00 -23.01 -3.31
C ASP A 50 -7.32 -22.02 -4.43
N ALA A 51 -6.26 -21.48 -5.04
CA ALA A 51 -6.35 -20.36 -5.96
C ALA A 51 -6.71 -20.81 -7.39
N GLU A 52 -7.95 -20.57 -7.80
CA GLU A 52 -8.46 -20.93 -9.13
C GLU A 52 -8.27 -19.78 -10.12
N LEU A 53 -7.70 -20.04 -11.30
CA LEU A 53 -7.55 -19.02 -12.34
C LEU A 53 -8.92 -18.61 -12.90
N VAL A 54 -9.20 -17.31 -12.89
CA VAL A 54 -10.43 -16.71 -13.45
C VAL A 54 -10.13 -16.05 -14.78
N ALA A 55 -9.08 -15.24 -14.85
CA ALA A 55 -8.67 -14.57 -16.07
C ALA A 55 -7.15 -14.35 -16.10
N SER A 56 -6.57 -14.34 -17.29
CA SER A 56 -5.17 -13.99 -17.53
C SER A 56 -5.09 -12.81 -18.47
N PHE A 57 -4.27 -11.82 -18.15
CA PHE A 57 -3.96 -10.71 -19.04
C PHE A 57 -2.87 -11.10 -20.06
N ASP A 58 -2.94 -10.53 -21.27
CA ASP A 58 -1.93 -10.67 -22.32
C ASP A 58 -0.68 -9.85 -21.97
N ILE A 59 0.17 -10.44 -21.13
CA ILE A 59 1.36 -9.80 -20.57
C ILE A 59 2.35 -9.38 -21.66
N ASP A 60 2.41 -10.09 -22.80
CA ASP A 60 3.31 -9.78 -23.91
C ASP A 60 3.04 -8.41 -24.54
N ARG A 61 1.79 -7.92 -24.44
CA ARG A 61 1.40 -6.57 -24.89
C ARG A 61 1.65 -5.48 -23.86
N LEU A 62 1.89 -5.87 -22.62
CA LEU A 62 1.84 -5.02 -21.44
C LEU A 62 3.21 -4.85 -20.79
N PHE A 63 4.15 -5.76 -21.02
CA PHE A 63 5.42 -5.85 -20.31
C PHE A 63 6.62 -5.49 -21.20
N ASP A 64 7.53 -4.67 -20.68
CA ASP A 64 8.81 -4.38 -21.30
C ASP A 64 9.88 -5.39 -20.86
N TYR A 65 10.02 -6.44 -21.68
CA TYR A 65 11.05 -7.48 -21.51
C TYR A 65 12.49 -6.97 -21.51
N ARG A 66 12.76 -5.77 -22.05
CA ARG A 66 14.09 -5.17 -22.01
C ARG A 66 14.29 -4.33 -20.76
N GLY A 67 13.24 -3.69 -20.26
CA GLY A 67 13.24 -2.96 -19.00
C GLY A 67 13.42 -3.90 -17.80
N ARG A 68 12.73 -5.04 -17.81
CA ARG A 68 12.81 -6.07 -16.75
C ARG A 68 12.97 -7.45 -17.38
N ARG A 69 14.20 -7.94 -17.49
CA ARG A 69 14.47 -9.26 -18.07
C ARG A 69 14.05 -10.35 -17.09
N PRO A 70 13.10 -11.22 -17.44
CA PRO A 70 12.71 -12.29 -16.54
C PRO A 70 13.82 -13.33 -16.42
N THR A 71 13.89 -13.96 -15.25
CA THR A 71 14.96 -14.89 -14.92
C THR A 71 14.79 -16.20 -15.68
N MET A 72 15.91 -16.75 -16.17
CA MET A 72 15.97 -18.10 -16.72
C MET A 72 16.99 -18.91 -15.93
N THR A 73 16.66 -20.17 -15.64
CA THR A 73 17.60 -21.08 -14.99
C THR A 73 18.35 -21.89 -16.05
N PHE A 74 19.68 -21.86 -15.99
CA PHE A 74 20.55 -22.73 -16.77
C PHE A 74 21.04 -23.87 -15.86
N ASP A 75 20.73 -25.10 -16.23
CA ASP A 75 21.15 -26.30 -15.51
C ASP A 75 22.14 -27.11 -16.36
N ALA A 76 23.41 -27.05 -15.96
CA ALA A 76 24.59 -27.67 -16.56
C ALA A 76 24.84 -27.36 -18.06
N ASN A 77 23.94 -27.77 -18.94
CA ASN A 77 24.05 -27.63 -20.39
C ASN A 77 22.71 -27.32 -21.09
N HIS A 78 21.64 -27.03 -20.34
CA HIS A 78 20.34 -26.68 -20.90
C HIS A 78 19.63 -25.60 -20.07
N TRP A 79 18.71 -24.89 -20.70
CA TRP A 79 17.79 -24.00 -19.99
C TRP A 79 16.66 -24.85 -19.38
N SER A 80 16.53 -24.84 -18.05
CA SER A 80 15.58 -25.71 -17.32
C SER A 80 14.28 -25.01 -16.96
N SER A 81 14.31 -23.68 -16.79
CA SER A 81 13.10 -22.91 -16.47
C SER A 81 13.19 -21.46 -16.96
N TYR A 82 12.01 -20.85 -17.04
CA TYR A 82 11.80 -19.45 -17.36
C TYR A 82 10.72 -18.92 -16.41
N ASP A 83 11.08 -17.93 -15.62
CA ASP A 83 10.16 -17.23 -14.72
C ASP A 83 9.38 -16.19 -15.53
N ALA A 84 8.31 -16.65 -16.18
CA ALA A 84 7.53 -15.79 -17.07
C ALA A 84 6.81 -14.69 -16.28
N PRO A 85 6.85 -13.42 -16.71
CA PRO A 85 6.00 -12.40 -16.13
C PRO A 85 4.55 -12.78 -16.40
N THR A 86 3.68 -12.55 -15.43
CA THR A 86 2.26 -12.84 -15.56
C THR A 86 1.44 -11.73 -14.93
N MET A 87 0.17 -11.64 -15.29
CA MET A 87 -0.82 -10.82 -14.59
C MET A 87 -2.12 -11.60 -14.60
N LEU A 88 -2.46 -12.17 -13.44
CA LEU A 88 -3.43 -13.24 -13.30
C LEU A 88 -4.47 -12.85 -12.25
N LEU A 89 -5.73 -12.98 -12.63
CA LEU A 89 -6.87 -12.86 -11.73
C LEU A 89 -7.26 -14.26 -11.26
N ARG A 90 -7.24 -14.47 -9.95
CA ARG A 90 -7.63 -15.73 -9.32
C ARG A 90 -8.83 -15.52 -8.41
N ARG A 91 -9.61 -16.58 -8.24
CA ARG A 91 -10.67 -16.71 -7.24
C ARG A 91 -10.16 -17.58 -6.11
N LEU A 92 -10.40 -17.13 -4.88
CA LEU A 92 -10.08 -17.83 -3.66
C LEU A 92 -11.28 -17.78 -2.72
N ASN A 93 -11.26 -18.62 -1.68
CA ASN A 93 -12.18 -18.53 -0.56
C ASN A 93 -11.40 -18.29 0.72
N ASP A 94 -11.93 -17.44 1.60
CA ASP A 94 -11.40 -17.28 2.95
C ASP A 94 -11.72 -18.52 3.81
N ARG A 95 -11.27 -18.53 5.07
CA ARG A 95 -11.51 -19.65 6.00
C ARG A 95 -12.98 -19.90 6.33
N ASP A 96 -13.84 -18.89 6.14
CA ASP A 96 -15.27 -18.96 6.39
C ASP A 96 -16.06 -19.33 5.11
N GLY A 97 -15.36 -19.48 3.97
CA GLY A 97 -15.94 -19.82 2.68
C GLY A 97 -16.43 -18.62 1.86
N HIS A 98 -16.12 -17.39 2.27
CA HIS A 98 -16.41 -16.19 1.49
C HIS A 98 -15.47 -16.08 0.30
N THR A 99 -16.05 -15.93 -0.88
CA THR A 99 -15.29 -15.78 -2.13
C THR A 99 -14.70 -14.38 -2.24
N TYR A 100 -13.41 -14.32 -2.55
CA TYR A 100 -12.72 -13.09 -2.94
C TYR A 100 -11.85 -13.36 -4.17
N HIS A 101 -11.44 -12.28 -4.83
CA HIS A 101 -10.57 -12.32 -6.00
C HIS A 101 -9.23 -11.71 -5.67
N LEU A 102 -8.19 -12.21 -6.33
CA LEU A 102 -6.81 -11.75 -6.16
C LEU A 102 -6.20 -11.53 -7.55
N LEU A 103 -5.83 -10.29 -7.83
CA LEU A 103 -5.07 -9.90 -9.01
C LEU A 103 -3.59 -9.77 -8.62
N THR A 104 -2.77 -10.70 -9.09
CA THR A 104 -1.32 -10.73 -8.82
C THR A 104 -0.53 -10.81 -10.10
N GLY A 105 0.71 -10.33 -10.05
CA GLY A 105 1.61 -10.36 -11.20
C GLY A 105 2.55 -9.18 -11.27
N SER A 106 3.11 -8.97 -12.45
CA SER A 106 3.92 -7.79 -12.74
C SER A 106 3.03 -6.60 -13.10
N GLU A 107 3.32 -5.44 -12.53
CA GLU A 107 2.73 -4.19 -12.99
C GLU A 107 3.04 -3.98 -14.48
N PRO A 108 2.04 -3.74 -15.36
CA PRO A 108 2.24 -3.39 -16.77
C PRO A 108 3.15 -2.18 -16.97
N ASP A 109 4.01 -2.21 -17.99
CA ASP A 109 4.78 -1.05 -18.45
C ASP A 109 3.99 -0.20 -19.46
N PHE A 110 3.04 -0.82 -20.17
CA PHE A 110 2.30 -0.18 -21.25
C PHE A 110 0.79 -0.19 -21.02
N GLN A 111 0.10 0.73 -21.72
CA GLN A 111 -1.36 0.75 -21.86
C GLN A 111 -2.17 0.87 -20.56
N TRP A 112 -1.64 1.54 -19.52
CA TRP A 112 -2.29 1.67 -18.21
C TRP A 112 -3.78 2.05 -18.26
N GLU A 113 -4.17 3.08 -19.00
CA GLU A 113 -5.58 3.49 -19.14
C GLU A 113 -6.46 2.37 -19.72
N ARG A 114 -5.93 1.54 -20.62
CA ARG A 114 -6.66 0.40 -21.20
C ARG A 114 -6.72 -0.77 -20.23
N VAL A 115 -5.63 -1.04 -19.50
CA VAL A 115 -5.60 -2.05 -18.44
C VAL A 115 -6.60 -1.71 -17.34
N VAL A 116 -6.61 -0.47 -16.87
CA VAL A 116 -7.54 0.01 -15.84
C VAL A 116 -8.99 -0.17 -16.29
N LYS A 117 -9.33 0.19 -17.54
CA LYS A 117 -10.66 -0.07 -18.09
C LYS A 117 -11.01 -1.56 -18.12
N ALA A 118 -10.07 -2.42 -18.50
CA ALA A 118 -10.26 -3.87 -18.50
C ALA A 118 -10.47 -4.43 -17.08
N ILE A 119 -9.76 -3.91 -16.09
CA ILE A 119 -9.96 -4.27 -14.68
C ILE A 119 -11.35 -3.80 -14.22
N ILE A 120 -11.79 -2.60 -14.59
CA ILE A 120 -13.14 -2.10 -14.26
C ILE A 120 -14.23 -2.99 -14.91
N GLU A 121 -14.04 -3.42 -16.17
CA GLU A 121 -14.93 -4.39 -16.82
C GLU A 121 -15.01 -5.71 -16.03
N LEU A 122 -13.88 -6.22 -15.55
CA LEU A 122 -13.82 -7.40 -14.68
C LEU A 122 -14.50 -7.17 -13.33
N VAL A 123 -14.31 -6.00 -12.70
CA VAL A 123 -14.98 -5.61 -11.44
C VAL A 123 -16.49 -5.66 -11.61
N VAL A 124 -17.03 -5.14 -12.72
CA VAL A 124 -18.46 -5.19 -13.02
C VAL A 124 -18.92 -6.63 -13.30
N ALA A 125 -18.22 -7.34 -14.18
CA ALA A 125 -18.58 -8.70 -14.58
C ALA A 125 -18.59 -9.68 -13.40
N LEU A 126 -17.64 -9.51 -12.47
CA LEU A 126 -17.49 -10.37 -11.30
C LEU A 126 -18.25 -9.86 -10.06
N LYS A 127 -19.03 -8.78 -10.20
CA LYS A 127 -19.83 -8.17 -9.13
C LYS A 127 -18.98 -7.78 -7.91
N VAL A 128 -17.76 -7.33 -8.13
CA VAL A 128 -16.82 -6.93 -7.08
C VAL A 128 -17.40 -5.73 -6.32
N THR A 129 -17.43 -5.81 -4.99
CA THR A 129 -18.05 -4.81 -4.12
C THR A 129 -17.06 -3.82 -3.54
N LEU A 130 -15.78 -4.21 -3.47
CA LEU A 130 -14.68 -3.41 -2.96
C LEU A 130 -13.38 -3.87 -3.63
N VAL A 131 -12.59 -2.93 -4.11
CA VAL A 131 -11.22 -3.17 -4.55
C VAL A 131 -10.27 -2.71 -3.44
N VAL A 132 -9.28 -3.53 -3.08
CA VAL A 132 -8.27 -3.18 -2.08
C VAL A 132 -6.88 -3.35 -2.69
N ASN A 133 -6.08 -2.28 -2.68
CA ASN A 133 -4.67 -2.32 -3.08
C ASN A 133 -3.74 -2.15 -1.86
N VAL A 134 -2.52 -2.64 -1.95
CA VAL A 134 -1.49 -2.40 -0.95
C VAL A 134 -0.17 -2.11 -1.62
N ASN A 135 0.68 -1.29 -1.01
CA ASN A 135 2.03 -1.06 -1.50
C ASN A 135 3.00 -0.72 -0.38
N GLY A 136 4.25 -1.16 -0.51
CA GLY A 136 5.33 -0.74 0.39
C GLY A 136 5.93 0.60 -0.04
N ILE A 137 6.01 1.57 0.89
CA ILE A 137 6.69 2.85 0.68
C ILE A 137 7.89 3.00 1.63
N PRO A 138 9.06 3.43 1.13
CA PRO A 138 10.23 3.62 1.98
C PRO A 138 10.06 4.87 2.86
N MET A 139 10.21 4.70 4.17
CA MET A 139 10.03 5.74 5.18
C MET A 139 11.20 5.77 6.17
N GLY A 140 11.37 6.92 6.83
CA GLY A 140 12.30 7.10 7.95
C GLY A 140 11.75 6.50 9.24
N VAL A 141 11.51 5.17 9.26
CA VAL A 141 10.98 4.44 10.41
C VAL A 141 11.90 3.26 10.78
N PRO A 142 12.00 2.87 12.06
CA PRO A 142 12.78 1.70 12.46
C PRO A 142 11.97 0.40 12.32
N HIS A 143 12.64 -0.71 12.01
CA HIS A 143 12.02 -2.05 11.96
C HIS A 143 11.66 -2.62 13.35
N THR A 144 12.09 -1.95 14.42
CA THR A 144 11.91 -2.33 15.84
C THR A 144 10.66 -1.70 16.49
N ARG A 145 9.84 -1.00 15.71
CA ARG A 145 8.56 -0.41 16.15
C ARG A 145 7.40 -0.95 15.30
N PRO A 146 6.14 -0.82 15.76
CA PRO A 146 4.99 -1.25 14.98
C PRO A 146 4.99 -0.63 13.58
N VAL A 147 4.71 -1.45 12.57
CA VAL A 147 4.66 -1.04 11.17
C VAL A 147 3.54 -0.01 10.97
N GLY A 148 3.90 1.16 10.45
CA GLY A 148 2.96 2.21 10.12
C GLY A 148 2.21 1.94 8.81
N LEU A 149 0.99 2.46 8.71
CA LEU A 149 0.16 2.39 7.51
C LEU A 149 -0.41 3.77 7.22
N THR A 150 -0.44 4.16 5.95
CA THR A 150 -1.29 5.26 5.49
C THR A 150 -2.42 4.67 4.66
N ALA A 151 -3.66 4.86 5.11
CA ALA A 151 -4.84 4.45 4.38
C ALA A 151 -5.30 5.55 3.42
N HIS A 152 -5.77 5.16 2.24
CA HIS A 152 -6.38 6.02 1.23
C HIS A 152 -7.59 5.30 0.63
N ALA A 153 -8.57 6.05 0.12
CA ALA A 153 -9.79 5.47 -0.43
C ALA A 153 -10.52 6.44 -1.36
N THR A 154 -11.37 5.86 -2.22
CA THR A 154 -12.33 6.61 -3.05
C THR A 154 -13.49 7.18 -2.25
N ASP A 155 -13.76 6.60 -1.08
CA ASP A 155 -14.78 7.03 -0.12
C ASP A 155 -14.18 7.06 1.28
N SER A 156 -14.16 8.22 1.93
CA SER A 156 -13.59 8.39 3.28
C SER A 156 -14.27 7.53 4.34
N SER A 157 -15.52 7.11 4.13
CA SER A 157 -16.23 6.21 5.05
C SER A 157 -15.59 4.81 5.14
N LEU A 158 -14.79 4.41 4.14
CA LEU A 158 -14.05 3.13 4.15
C LEU A 158 -12.91 3.11 5.17
N ILE A 159 -12.32 4.27 5.47
CA ILE A 159 -11.11 4.37 6.31
C ILE A 159 -11.38 5.13 7.63
N GLY A 160 -12.62 5.53 7.89
CA GLY A 160 -13.03 6.17 9.14
C GLY A 160 -12.29 7.49 9.42
N GLU A 161 -11.93 7.71 10.69
CA GLU A 161 -11.20 8.92 11.13
C GLU A 161 -9.67 8.80 10.97
N THR A 162 -9.19 7.85 10.15
CA THR A 162 -7.75 7.66 9.94
C THR A 162 -7.12 8.94 9.40
N ARG A 163 -6.21 9.53 10.18
CA ARG A 163 -5.48 10.74 9.79
C ARG A 163 -4.22 10.33 9.04
N SER A 164 -4.13 10.73 7.77
CA SER A 164 -2.89 10.58 7.02
C SER A 164 -1.80 11.48 7.62
N PRO A 165 -0.56 10.98 7.78
CA PRO A 165 0.59 11.83 8.14
C PRO A 165 0.96 12.78 6.98
N PHE A 166 0.43 12.53 5.78
CA PHE A 166 0.65 13.36 4.60
C PHE A 166 -0.51 14.33 4.40
N GLY A 167 -0.17 15.59 4.12
CA GLY A 167 -1.09 16.56 3.54
C GLY A 167 -1.15 16.41 2.01
N ARG A 168 -1.18 17.54 1.30
CA ARG A 168 -1.13 17.53 -0.17
C ARG A 168 0.30 17.31 -0.65
N VAL A 169 0.54 16.18 -1.32
CA VAL A 169 1.84 15.83 -1.93
C VAL A 169 1.66 15.43 -3.39
N GLN A 170 2.74 15.50 -4.17
CA GLN A 170 2.78 14.97 -5.54
C GLN A 170 3.76 13.80 -5.56
N VAL A 171 3.31 12.67 -6.09
CA VAL A 171 4.09 11.43 -6.20
C VAL A 171 4.01 10.89 -7.63
N PRO A 172 5.01 10.12 -8.08
CA PRO A 172 4.89 9.36 -9.32
C PRO A 172 3.67 8.45 -9.28
N ALA A 173 2.98 8.34 -10.42
CA ALA A 173 1.83 7.45 -10.54
C ALA A 173 2.28 5.98 -10.61
N SER A 174 1.43 5.09 -10.11
CA SER A 174 1.44 3.65 -10.36
C SER A 174 0.13 3.23 -11.03
N LEU A 175 0.09 2.03 -11.60
CA LEU A 175 -1.14 1.45 -12.13
C LEU A 175 -2.21 1.34 -11.05
N GLU A 176 -1.84 0.91 -9.84
CA GLU A 176 -2.78 0.72 -8.73
C GLU A 176 -3.38 2.05 -8.24
N ALA A 177 -2.57 3.10 -8.15
CA ALA A 177 -3.06 4.44 -7.81
C ALA A 177 -3.97 5.01 -8.91
N LEU A 178 -3.62 4.79 -10.19
CA LEU A 178 -4.49 5.18 -11.31
C LEU A 178 -5.80 4.37 -11.33
N LEU A 179 -5.73 3.07 -11.03
CA LEU A 179 -6.90 2.19 -10.92
C LEU A 179 -7.84 2.71 -9.85
N GLU A 180 -7.34 3.04 -8.66
CA GLU A 180 -8.16 3.60 -7.58
C GLU A 180 -8.84 4.91 -8.00
N LEU A 181 -8.09 5.82 -8.62
CA LEU A 181 -8.65 7.09 -9.11
C LEU A 181 -9.79 6.84 -10.11
N ARG A 182 -9.57 5.97 -11.11
CA ARG A 182 -10.58 5.66 -12.14
C ARG A 182 -11.78 4.88 -11.59
N LEU A 183 -11.58 4.02 -10.60
CA LEU A 183 -12.67 3.36 -9.88
C LEU A 183 -13.56 4.39 -9.18
N GLY A 184 -12.96 5.36 -8.49
CA GLY A 184 -13.68 6.45 -7.83
C GLY A 184 -14.49 7.30 -8.83
N GLU A 185 -13.88 7.69 -9.94
CA GLU A 185 -14.57 8.41 -11.03
C GLU A 185 -15.74 7.62 -11.63
N ALA A 186 -15.64 6.29 -11.66
CA ALA A 186 -16.69 5.39 -12.12
C ALA A 186 -17.71 5.01 -11.03
N GLY A 187 -17.58 5.52 -9.80
CA GLY A 187 -18.48 5.25 -8.68
C GLY A 187 -18.27 3.90 -7.99
N HIS A 188 -17.13 3.25 -8.21
CA HIS A 188 -16.75 2.02 -7.52
C HIS A 188 -15.98 2.32 -6.22
N ARG A 189 -16.20 1.47 -5.21
CA ARG A 189 -15.52 1.55 -3.91
C ARG A 189 -14.14 0.94 -4.03
N SER A 190 -13.12 1.70 -3.68
CA SER A 190 -11.74 1.25 -3.62
C SER A 190 -11.05 1.86 -2.40
N ALA A 191 -10.15 1.10 -1.79
CA ALA A 191 -9.28 1.56 -0.73
C ALA A 191 -7.88 0.99 -0.92
N GLY A 192 -6.91 1.56 -0.22
CA GLY A 192 -5.58 1.01 -0.20
C GLY A 192 -4.79 1.39 1.02
N PHE A 193 -3.68 0.66 1.20
CA PHE A 193 -2.77 0.83 2.33
C PHE A 193 -1.33 0.97 1.84
N ALA A 194 -0.75 2.13 2.10
CA ALA A 194 0.68 2.34 1.94
C ALA A 194 1.41 1.94 3.23
N VAL A 195 2.14 0.83 3.16
CA VAL A 195 2.91 0.26 4.28
C VAL A 195 4.22 1.01 4.44
N HIS A 196 4.49 1.50 5.65
CA HIS A 196 5.71 2.24 5.95
C HIS A 196 6.86 1.25 6.19
N VAL A 197 7.73 1.11 5.19
CA VAL A 197 8.87 0.21 5.25
C VAL A 197 10.12 1.00 5.60
N PRO A 198 10.94 0.55 6.57
CA PRO A 198 12.23 1.17 6.85
C PRO A 198 13.05 1.32 5.56
N HIS A 199 13.49 2.52 5.23
CA HIS A 199 14.17 2.79 3.95
C HIS A 199 15.41 1.92 3.70
N TYR A 200 16.12 1.50 4.75
CA TYR A 200 17.27 0.57 4.64
C TYR A 200 16.87 -0.88 4.35
N LEU A 201 15.58 -1.24 4.50
CA LEU A 201 15.01 -2.54 4.12
C LEU A 201 14.23 -2.48 2.81
N ALA A 202 14.19 -1.33 2.12
CA ALA A 202 13.32 -1.15 0.96
C ALA A 202 13.60 -2.15 -0.18
N ALA A 203 14.86 -2.59 -0.34
CA ALA A 203 15.27 -3.54 -1.37
C ALA A 203 15.23 -5.02 -0.92
N SER A 204 14.98 -5.28 0.37
CA SER A 204 14.97 -6.61 0.97
C SER A 204 13.55 -7.06 1.27
N GLU A 205 13.35 -8.35 1.51
CA GLU A 205 12.06 -8.84 2.02
C GLU A 205 11.81 -8.30 3.43
N TYR A 206 10.62 -7.71 3.64
CA TYR A 206 10.16 -7.23 4.94
C TYR A 206 8.80 -7.83 5.28
N ALA A 207 8.83 -9.04 5.84
CA ALA A 207 7.64 -9.85 6.09
C ALA A 207 6.70 -9.24 7.16
N ASP A 208 7.23 -8.46 8.11
CA ASP A 208 6.42 -7.66 9.05
C ASP A 208 5.52 -6.65 8.29
N GLY A 209 5.99 -6.10 7.17
CA GLY A 209 5.22 -5.21 6.31
C GLY A 209 4.05 -5.92 5.61
N ALA A 210 4.30 -7.11 5.05
CA ALA A 210 3.27 -7.94 4.44
C ALA A 210 2.23 -8.41 5.47
N LEU A 211 2.65 -8.75 6.69
CA LEU A 211 1.75 -9.13 7.78
C LEU A 211 0.85 -7.95 8.20
N ALA A 212 1.42 -6.75 8.31
CA ALA A 212 0.64 -5.55 8.60
C ALA A 212 -0.38 -5.23 7.50
N ALA A 213 0.01 -5.39 6.23
CA ALA A 213 -0.90 -5.25 5.08
C ALA A 213 -2.06 -6.26 5.14
N LEU A 214 -1.76 -7.53 5.41
CA LEU A 214 -2.76 -8.58 5.54
C LEU A 214 -3.78 -8.26 6.64
N ASN A 215 -3.30 -7.85 7.83
CA ASN A 215 -4.18 -7.48 8.94
C ASN A 215 -5.07 -6.28 8.59
N ALA A 216 -4.52 -5.25 7.93
CA ALA A 216 -5.32 -4.10 7.50
C ALA A 216 -6.40 -4.48 6.47
N ILE A 217 -6.08 -5.41 5.56
CA ILE A 217 -7.07 -5.98 4.62
C ILE A 217 -8.17 -6.72 5.38
N VAL A 218 -7.81 -7.58 6.34
CA VAL A 218 -8.77 -8.31 7.17
C VAL A 218 -9.69 -7.34 7.92
N ASP A 219 -9.13 -6.32 8.56
CA ASP A 219 -9.87 -5.32 9.32
C ASP A 219 -10.86 -4.53 8.45
N LEU A 220 -10.46 -4.17 7.23
CA LEU A 220 -11.31 -3.43 6.30
C LEU A 220 -12.39 -4.29 5.65
N THR A 221 -12.05 -5.52 5.27
CA THR A 221 -12.90 -6.37 4.43
C THR A 221 -13.77 -7.33 5.23
N GLY A 222 -13.38 -7.64 6.46
CA GLY A 222 -13.98 -8.70 7.27
C GLY A 222 -13.67 -10.12 6.80
N LEU A 223 -12.75 -10.30 5.84
CA LEU A 223 -12.34 -11.63 5.37
C LEU A 223 -11.50 -12.35 6.43
N ASN A 224 -11.71 -13.66 6.57
CA ASN A 224 -10.91 -14.51 7.45
C ASN A 224 -9.72 -15.13 6.70
N LEU A 225 -8.66 -14.34 6.49
CA LEU A 225 -7.49 -14.74 5.71
C LEU A 225 -6.43 -15.45 6.59
N PRO A 226 -5.78 -16.52 6.10
CA PRO A 226 -4.74 -17.21 6.86
C PRO A 226 -3.51 -16.32 7.04
N ASN A 227 -2.95 -16.24 8.26
CA ASN A 227 -1.76 -15.44 8.55
C ASN A 227 -0.61 -16.25 9.20
N ASP A 228 -0.81 -17.51 9.55
CA ASP A 228 0.14 -18.30 10.37
C ASP A 228 1.55 -18.41 9.74
N ASP A 229 1.61 -18.73 8.44
CA ASP A 229 2.89 -18.85 7.72
C ASP A 229 3.59 -17.49 7.59
N LEU A 230 2.82 -16.42 7.43
CA LEU A 230 3.34 -15.06 7.32
C LEU A 230 3.87 -14.56 8.67
N VAL A 231 3.23 -14.92 9.79
CA VAL A 231 3.74 -14.69 11.15
C VAL A 231 5.07 -15.41 11.34
N THR A 232 5.16 -16.67 10.94
CA THR A 232 6.40 -17.46 11.02
C THR A 232 7.52 -16.86 10.16
N ALA A 233 7.18 -16.41 8.94
CA ALA A 233 8.11 -15.72 8.06
C ALA A 233 8.59 -14.39 8.66
N ALA A 234 7.69 -13.60 9.27
CA ALA A 234 8.01 -12.35 9.95
C ALA A 234 8.98 -12.56 11.13
N GLU A 235 8.76 -13.57 11.97
CA GLU A 235 9.70 -13.90 13.05
C GLU A 235 11.10 -14.26 12.52
N THR A 236 11.14 -15.06 11.45
CA THR A 236 12.39 -15.50 10.83
C THR A 236 13.14 -14.33 10.22
N ASN A 237 12.45 -13.50 9.44
CA ASN A 237 12.99 -12.30 8.81
C ASN A 237 13.50 -11.30 9.86
N ARG A 238 12.77 -11.09 10.96
CA ARG A 238 13.20 -10.22 12.07
C ARG A 238 14.50 -10.70 12.73
N ARG A 239 14.67 -12.01 12.95
CA ARG A 239 15.93 -12.57 13.46
C ARG A 239 17.08 -12.40 12.47
N ALA A 240 16.82 -12.58 11.18
CA ALA A 240 17.81 -12.37 10.13
C ALA A 240 18.27 -10.91 10.06
N ILE A 241 17.32 -9.97 10.08
CA ILE A 241 17.58 -8.52 10.12
C ILE A 241 18.45 -8.19 11.35
N ALA A 242 18.04 -8.62 12.55
CA ALA A 242 18.80 -8.37 13.77
C ALA A 242 20.24 -8.90 13.71
N ALA A 243 20.45 -10.10 13.17
CA ALA A 243 21.77 -10.70 13.02
C ALA A 243 22.66 -9.93 12.02
N GLU A 244 22.10 -9.42 10.93
CA GLU A 244 22.82 -8.59 9.95
C GLU A 244 23.27 -7.25 10.56
N LEU A 245 22.44 -6.69 11.44
CA LEU A 245 22.69 -5.43 12.15
C LEU A 245 23.69 -5.54 13.30
N GLU A 246 23.82 -6.70 13.95
CA GLU A 246 24.74 -6.90 15.08
C GLU A 246 26.20 -6.58 14.74
N GLY A 247 26.61 -6.83 13.48
CA GLY A 247 27.96 -6.58 13.00
C GLY A 247 28.25 -5.14 12.54
N ASN A 248 27.26 -4.25 12.56
CA ASN A 248 27.39 -2.90 11.98
C ASN A 248 26.96 -1.80 12.97
N GLU A 249 27.94 -1.25 13.69
CA GLU A 249 27.73 -0.21 14.71
C GLU A 249 27.10 1.07 14.13
N GLU A 250 27.49 1.48 12.92
CA GLU A 250 26.95 2.67 12.26
C GLU A 250 25.44 2.53 11.96
N VAL A 251 25.01 1.35 11.49
CA VAL A 251 23.58 1.12 11.22
C VAL A 251 22.78 1.05 12.52
N ARG A 252 23.36 0.54 13.61
CA ARG A 252 22.71 0.54 14.93
C ARG A 252 22.44 1.95 15.44
N ASP A 253 23.38 2.88 15.25
CA ASP A 253 23.19 4.29 15.63
C ASP A 253 22.07 4.94 14.81
N VAL A 254 22.01 4.65 13.50
CA VAL A 254 20.91 5.13 12.64
C VAL A 254 19.56 4.58 13.11
N VAL A 255 19.49 3.27 13.43
CA VAL A 255 18.26 2.66 13.95
C VAL A 255 17.84 3.31 15.27
N ALA A 256 18.77 3.51 16.21
CA ALA A 256 18.49 4.15 17.49
C ALA A 256 17.97 5.60 17.32
N ALA A 257 18.52 6.35 16.37
CA ALA A 257 18.03 7.69 16.04
C ALA A 257 16.60 7.67 15.48
N LEU A 258 16.29 6.70 14.60
CA LEU A 258 14.94 6.51 14.05
C LEU A 258 13.93 6.10 15.13
N GLU A 259 14.34 5.27 16.09
CA GLU A 259 13.53 4.92 17.26
C GLU A 259 13.17 6.16 18.09
N GLN A 260 14.15 7.01 18.39
CA GLN A 260 13.90 8.26 19.13
C GLN A 260 12.93 9.18 18.39
N GLN A 261 13.09 9.32 17.06
CA GLN A 261 12.18 10.13 16.23
C GLN A 261 10.76 9.56 16.22
N TYR A 262 10.62 8.24 16.06
CA TYR A 262 9.33 7.56 16.09
C TYR A 262 8.63 7.73 17.44
N ASP A 263 9.34 7.47 18.54
CA ASP A 263 8.77 7.56 19.89
C ASP A 263 8.35 9.00 20.23
N ALA A 264 9.13 10.00 19.80
CA ALA A 264 8.77 11.41 19.95
C ALA A 264 7.51 11.78 19.15
N PHE A 265 7.39 11.28 17.91
CA PHE A 265 6.21 11.50 17.07
C PHE A 265 4.94 10.89 17.67
N VAL A 266 5.00 9.64 18.13
CA VAL A 266 3.86 8.95 18.77
C VAL A 266 3.43 9.65 20.05
N GLN A 267 4.39 10.09 20.88
CA GLN A 267 4.06 10.89 22.08
C GLN A 267 3.40 12.23 21.73
N GLY A 268 3.80 12.86 20.62
CA GLY A 268 3.18 14.08 20.11
C GLY A 268 1.74 13.89 19.64
N GLN A 269 1.42 12.74 19.04
CA GLN A 269 0.04 12.41 18.63
C GLN A 269 -0.87 12.01 19.80
N GLN A 270 -0.33 11.31 20.80
CA GLN A 270 -1.10 10.86 21.97
C GLN A 270 -1.38 11.96 22.99
N ARG A 271 -0.58 13.03 23.00
CA ARG A 271 -0.94 14.23 23.75
C ARG A 271 -2.16 14.83 23.05
N PRO A 272 -3.34 14.86 23.69
CA PRO A 272 -4.41 15.71 23.20
C PRO A 272 -3.80 17.10 23.05
N ASN A 273 -4.12 17.81 21.97
CA ASN A 273 -3.82 19.23 21.92
C ASN A 273 -4.56 19.89 23.09
N LEU A 274 -3.93 19.94 24.27
CA LEU A 274 -4.40 20.69 25.44
C LEU A 274 -4.37 22.20 25.17
N TRP A 275 -3.84 22.60 24.00
CA TRP A 275 -3.85 23.93 23.42
C TRP A 275 -4.88 24.08 22.28
N ALA A 276 -5.58 23.02 21.87
CA ALA A 276 -6.69 23.06 20.92
C ALA A 276 -8.02 22.72 21.59
N ALA A 277 -8.10 22.95 22.91
CA ALA A 277 -9.36 23.24 23.56
C ALA A 277 -9.50 24.77 23.55
N GLU A 278 -10.59 25.23 22.94
CA GLU A 278 -10.99 26.62 22.67
C GLU A 278 -10.42 27.22 21.38
N ASP A 279 -11.34 27.76 20.58
CA ASP A 279 -11.09 28.65 19.46
C ASP A 279 -9.96 29.63 19.80
N SER A 280 -8.75 29.26 19.42
CA SER A 280 -7.65 30.21 19.36
C SER A 280 -7.93 31.06 18.13
N GLN A 281 -8.80 32.07 18.32
CA GLN A 281 -8.87 33.23 17.45
C GLN A 281 -7.44 33.74 17.34
N ILE A 282 -6.76 33.38 16.26
CA ILE A 282 -5.53 34.03 15.86
C ILE A 282 -5.90 35.51 15.82
N PRO A 283 -5.29 36.38 16.66
CA PRO A 283 -5.65 37.78 16.69
C PRO A 283 -5.49 38.34 15.28
N THR A 284 -6.52 39.03 14.81
CA THR A 284 -6.46 39.65 13.48
C THR A 284 -5.33 40.69 13.47
N GLY A 285 -4.76 40.97 12.30
CA GLY A 285 -3.65 41.93 12.19
C GLY A 285 -3.97 43.32 12.75
N GLU A 286 -5.24 43.68 12.84
CA GLU A 286 -5.71 44.92 13.48
C GLU A 286 -5.60 44.87 15.02
N GLN A 287 -5.89 43.73 15.66
CA GLN A 287 -5.73 43.56 17.10
C GLN A 287 -4.25 43.59 17.53
N LEU A 288 -3.37 42.99 16.73
CA LEU A 288 -1.92 43.08 16.93
C LEU A 288 -1.40 44.50 16.71
N GLY A 289 -2.02 45.27 15.81
CA GLY A 289 -1.71 46.68 15.59
C GLY A 289 -2.08 47.57 16.78
N GLU A 290 -3.29 47.40 17.34
CA GLU A 290 -3.74 48.14 18.52
C GLU A 290 -2.89 47.84 19.77
N GLU A 291 -2.52 46.58 19.99
CA GLU A 291 -1.65 46.22 21.11
C GLU A 291 -0.23 46.78 20.94
N PHE A 292 0.29 46.82 19.71
CA PHE A 292 1.59 47.42 19.41
C PHE A 292 1.57 48.95 19.61
N GLU A 293 0.51 49.64 19.20
CA GLU A 293 0.36 51.07 19.43
C GLU A 293 0.22 51.41 20.93
N ASN A 294 -0.51 50.59 21.69
CA ASN A 294 -0.61 50.77 23.14
C ASN A 294 0.74 50.51 23.85
N PHE A 295 1.51 49.52 23.39
CA PHE A 295 2.87 49.26 23.90
C PHE A 295 3.81 50.43 23.62
N LEU A 296 3.79 50.98 22.41
CA LEU A 296 4.59 52.18 22.07
C LEU A 296 4.16 53.42 22.86
N ARG A 297 2.86 53.57 23.17
CA ARG A 297 2.35 54.67 24.00
C ARG A 297 2.83 54.56 25.45
N THR A 298 2.95 53.33 25.96
CA THR A 298 3.46 53.06 27.31
C THR A 298 4.96 53.33 27.41
N ILE A 299 5.73 53.06 26.34
CA ILE A 299 7.16 53.40 26.28
C ILE A 299 7.37 54.92 26.12
N SER A 300 6.50 55.63 25.39
CA SER A 300 6.62 57.08 25.24
C SER A 300 6.27 57.89 26.49
N ASP A 301 5.46 57.34 27.40
CA ASP A 301 5.13 57.98 28.68
C ASP A 301 6.20 57.73 29.77
N ASP A 302 7.04 56.70 29.64
CA ASP A 302 8.16 56.40 30.57
C ASP A 302 9.45 57.21 30.26
N ASP A 303 9.51 57.89 29.10
CA ASP A 303 10.61 58.78 28.69
C ASP A 303 10.29 60.29 28.91
N ALA A 304 9.20 60.60 29.63
CA ALA A 304 8.72 61.96 29.88
C ALA A 304 8.59 62.35 31.38
N ASP A 305 9.36 61.72 32.27
CA ASP A 305 9.59 62.18 33.66
C ASP A 305 11.09 62.24 34.01
#